data_AF-A0A5N5DXY6-F1
#
_entry.id   AF-A0A5N5DXY6-F1
#
_cell.length_a   1.000
_cell.length_b   1.000
_cell.length_c   1.000
_cell.angle_alpha   90.00
_cell.angle_beta   90.00
_cell.angle_gamma   90.00
#
_symmetry.space_group_name_H-M   'P 1'
#
loop_
_entity.id
_entity.type
_entity.pdbx_description
1 polymer ?
#
loop_
_entity_poly.entity_id
_entity_poly.type
_entity_poly.pdbx_seq_one_letter_code
_entity_poly.pdbx_strand_id
1 'polypeptide(L)'
;MSDVPLNLSSAFQEGVRCVSVEAPHAAVAMFRNALAQIVQDKGSEAAKKKSTLNDAVKQMVDDRTLHDGFKDWAEHVRKVGNAGAHQETWEAIPLVQAQELQELVSHLIESLYVQPAKLSRAIAAKKRPKP
;
A
#
# COMPACT_ATOMS: atom_id res chain seq x y z
N MET A 1 -0.44 -14.94 0.05
CA MET A 1 -0.74 -13.79 -0.82
C MET A 1 -1.49 -14.17 -2.10
N SER A 2 -2.23 -15.30 -2.15
CA SER A 2 -2.97 -15.71 -3.37
C SER A 2 -4.10 -14.75 -3.76
N ASP A 3 -4.62 -13.98 -2.80
CA ASP A 3 -5.72 -13.03 -3.00
C ASP A 3 -5.23 -11.61 -3.40
N VAL A 4 -3.93 -11.44 -3.63
CA VAL A 4 -3.29 -10.15 -3.92
C VAL A 4 -2.67 -10.23 -5.32
N PRO A 5 -2.86 -9.22 -6.19
CA PRO A 5 -2.23 -9.17 -7.51
C PRO A 5 -0.70 -9.40 -7.47
N LEU A 6 -0.16 -10.11 -8.47
CA LEU A 6 1.25 -10.55 -8.47
C LEU A 6 2.23 -9.38 -8.48
N ASN A 7 1.95 -8.33 -9.26
CA ASN A 7 2.71 -7.08 -9.31
C ASN A 7 2.77 -6.40 -7.92
N LEU A 8 1.62 -6.31 -7.24
CA LEU A 8 1.54 -5.73 -5.90
C LEU A 8 2.31 -6.57 -4.87
N SER A 9 2.05 -7.87 -4.83
CA SER A 9 2.70 -8.77 -3.88
C SER A 9 4.21 -8.87 -4.11
N SER A 10 4.68 -8.89 -5.36
CA SER A 10 6.10 -8.89 -5.70
C SER A 10 6.80 -7.61 -5.21
N ALA A 11 6.24 -6.44 -5.50
CA ALA A 11 6.79 -5.16 -5.05
C ALA A 11 6.84 -5.07 -3.52
N PHE A 12 5.77 -5.47 -2.83
CA PHE A 12 5.74 -5.47 -1.37
C PHE A 12 6.81 -6.42 -0.78
N GLN A 13 6.92 -7.65 -1.29
CA GLN A 13 7.91 -8.61 -0.81
C GLN A 13 9.35 -8.17 -1.10
N GLU A 14 9.58 -7.44 -2.19
CA GLU A 14 10.88 -6.83 -2.46
C GLU A 14 11.21 -5.75 -1.42
N GLY A 15 10.26 -4.89 -1.07
CA GLY A 15 10.43 -3.91 0.00
C GLY A 15 10.75 -4.57 1.35
N VAL A 16 10.07 -5.66 1.70
CA VAL A 16 10.36 -6.45 2.91
C VAL A 16 11.80 -6.98 2.89
N ARG A 17 12.27 -7.50 1.75
CA ARG A 17 13.67 -7.93 1.61
C ARG A 17 14.64 -6.77 1.79
N CYS A 18 14.36 -5.60 1.20
CA CYS A 18 15.18 -4.41 1.41
C CYS A 18 15.26 -3.99 2.88
N VAL A 19 14.16 -4.05 3.64
CA VAL A 19 14.17 -3.78 5.09
C VAL A 19 15.05 -4.79 5.82
N SER A 20 15.01 -6.08 5.46
CA SER A 20 15.80 -7.13 6.12
C SER A 20 17.32 -7.00 5.96
N VAL A 21 17.78 -6.23 4.96
CA VAL A 21 19.20 -5.93 4.72
C VAL A 21 19.53 -4.46 4.98
N GLU A 22 18.67 -3.75 5.71
CA GLU A 22 18.84 -2.35 6.09
C GLU A 22 19.08 -1.41 4.89
N ALA A 23 18.35 -1.63 3.79
CA ALA A 23 18.37 -0.80 2.59
C ALA A 23 17.10 0.09 2.49
N PRO A 24 16.97 1.15 3.32
CA PRO A 24 15.72 1.89 3.48
C PRO A 24 15.27 2.65 2.23
N HIS A 25 16.21 3.17 1.43
CA HIS A 25 15.87 3.86 0.17
C HIS A 25 15.21 2.90 -0.83
N ALA A 26 15.78 1.71 -1.00
CA ALA A 26 15.21 0.67 -1.86
C ALA A 26 13.87 0.17 -1.31
N ALA A 27 13.77 -0.03 0.00
CA ALA A 27 12.52 -0.42 0.66
C ALA A 27 11.39 0.58 0.39
N VAL A 28 11.65 1.87 0.61
CA VAL A 28 10.67 2.94 0.36
C VAL A 28 10.25 2.99 -1.11
N ALA A 29 11.19 2.85 -2.05
CA ALA A 29 10.86 2.80 -3.48
C ALA A 29 9.89 1.64 -3.80
N MET A 30 10.15 0.45 -3.25
CA MET A 30 9.31 -0.73 -3.45
C MET A 30 7.94 -0.62 -2.81
N PHE A 31 7.84 -0.08 -1.59
CA PHE A 31 6.55 0.14 -0.95
C PHE A 31 5.73 1.25 -1.63
N ARG A 32 6.38 2.29 -2.18
CA ARG A 32 5.72 3.30 -3.02
C ARG A 32 5.17 2.68 -4.31
N ASN A 33 5.92 1.77 -4.93
CA ASN A 33 5.43 1.03 -6.09
C ASN A 33 4.20 0.17 -5.72
N ALA A 34 4.25 -0.55 -4.60
CA ALA A 34 3.10 -1.30 -4.08
C ALA A 34 1.87 -0.40 -3.86
N LEU A 35 2.03 0.77 -3.23
CA LEU A 35 0.96 1.76 -3.08
C LEU A 35 0.39 2.22 -4.43
N ALA A 36 1.25 2.49 -5.42
CA ALA A 36 0.80 2.86 -6.76
C ALA A 36 -0.04 1.77 -7.41
N GLN A 37 0.33 0.49 -7.26
CA GLN A 37 -0.48 -0.63 -7.73
C GLN A 37 -1.84 -0.69 -7.02
N ILE A 38 -1.89 -0.41 -5.72
CA ILE A 38 -3.16 -0.33 -4.97
C ILE A 38 -4.05 0.78 -5.51
N VAL A 39 -3.50 1.96 -5.78
CA VAL A 39 -4.25 3.08 -6.39
C VAL A 39 -4.78 2.70 -7.76
N GLN A 40 -3.99 2.03 -8.59
CA GLN A 40 -4.43 1.63 -9.93
C GLN A 40 -5.54 0.57 -9.90
N ASP A 41 -5.50 -0.36 -8.95
CA ASP A 41 -6.50 -1.43 -8.84
C ASP A 41 -7.79 -0.99 -8.11
N LYS A 42 -7.64 -0.25 -7.02
CA LYS A 42 -8.76 0.10 -6.11
C LYS A 42 -9.18 1.56 -6.16
N GLY A 43 -8.34 2.46 -6.63
CA GLY A 43 -8.65 3.88 -6.68
C GLY A 43 -9.73 4.19 -7.72
N SER A 44 -10.47 5.28 -7.48
CA SER A 44 -11.37 5.85 -8.49
C SER A 44 -10.59 6.45 -9.67
N GLU A 45 -11.30 6.77 -10.75
CA GLU A 45 -10.70 7.53 -11.87
C GLU A 45 -10.17 8.90 -11.43
N ALA A 46 -10.75 9.51 -10.40
CA ALA A 46 -10.22 10.74 -9.82
C ALA A 46 -8.89 10.50 -9.09
N ALA A 47 -8.77 9.38 -8.36
CA ALA A 47 -7.55 9.03 -7.65
C ALA A 47 -6.39 8.70 -8.61
N LYS A 48 -6.67 7.92 -9.67
CA LYS A 48 -5.67 7.54 -10.69
C LYS A 48 -5.10 8.73 -11.47
N LYS A 49 -5.85 9.83 -11.58
CA LYS A 49 -5.45 11.06 -12.30
C LYS A 49 -4.66 12.05 -11.44
N LYS A 50 -4.45 11.78 -10.15
CA LYS A 50 -3.69 12.69 -9.29
C LYS A 50 -2.21 12.69 -9.66
N SER A 51 -1.61 13.88 -9.61
CA SER A 51 -0.20 14.07 -9.98
C SER A 51 0.79 13.46 -8.99
N THR A 52 0.36 13.23 -7.73
CA THR A 52 1.20 12.61 -6.71
C THR A 52 0.48 11.42 -6.08
N LEU A 53 1.27 10.44 -5.64
CA LEU A 53 0.74 9.27 -4.93
C LEU A 53 0.04 9.64 -3.62
N ASN A 54 0.51 10.68 -2.94
CA ASN A 54 -0.14 11.21 -1.75
C ASN A 54 -1.55 11.72 -2.07
N ASP A 55 -1.69 12.55 -3.10
CA ASP A 55 -2.99 13.08 -3.50
C ASP A 55 -3.93 11.97 -3.97
N ALA A 56 -3.40 10.91 -4.60
CA ALA A 56 -4.17 9.73 -4.96
C ALA A 56 -4.72 9.00 -3.74
N VAL A 57 -3.89 8.79 -2.70
CA VAL A 57 -4.32 8.14 -1.45
C VAL A 57 -5.35 9.01 -0.71
N LYS A 58 -5.16 10.34 -0.66
CA LYS A 58 -6.17 11.26 -0.11
C LYS A 58 -7.50 11.15 -0.84
N GLN A 59 -7.46 11.10 -2.17
CA GLN A 59 -8.67 10.90 -2.97
C GLN A 59 -9.35 9.57 -2.65
N MET A 60 -8.60 8.48 -2.40
CA MET A 60 -9.19 7.20 -2.00
C MET A 60 -9.89 7.26 -0.63
N VAL A 61 -9.42 8.12 0.28
CA VAL A 61 -10.11 8.40 1.55
C VAL A 61 -11.38 9.20 1.29
N ASP A 62 -11.29 10.28 0.49
CA ASP A 62 -12.46 11.10 0.13
C ASP A 62 -13.55 10.27 -0.57
N ASP A 63 -13.16 9.30 -1.39
CA ASP A 63 -14.04 8.37 -2.10
C ASP A 63 -14.56 7.23 -1.20
N ARG A 64 -14.16 7.20 0.09
CA ARG A 64 -14.45 6.12 1.06
C ARG A 64 -14.00 4.73 0.62
N THR A 65 -13.06 4.66 -0.32
CA THR A 65 -12.35 3.41 -0.64
C THR A 65 -11.41 3.03 0.51
N LEU A 66 -10.87 4.03 1.19
CA LEU A 66 -10.14 3.91 2.45
C LEU A 66 -10.94 4.58 3.57
N HIS A 67 -10.83 4.03 4.78
CA HIS A 67 -11.42 4.62 5.98
C HIS A 67 -10.67 5.91 6.38
N ASP A 68 -11.35 6.84 7.04
CA ASP A 68 -10.79 8.15 7.45
C ASP A 68 -9.50 8.03 8.29
N GLY A 69 -9.32 6.92 9.01
CA GLY A 69 -8.08 6.61 9.74
C GLY A 69 -6.82 6.53 8.87
N PHE A 70 -6.95 6.45 7.53
CA PHE A 70 -5.84 6.51 6.58
C PHE A 70 -5.46 7.94 6.17
N LYS A 71 -6.22 8.96 6.59
CA LYS A 71 -5.92 10.37 6.28
C LYS A 71 -4.60 10.83 6.89
N ASP A 72 -4.38 10.53 8.17
CA ASP A 72 -3.12 10.84 8.88
C ASP A 72 -1.94 10.09 8.25
N TRP A 73 -2.18 8.89 7.73
CA TRP A 73 -1.18 8.10 7.02
C TRP A 73 -0.80 8.69 5.66
N ALA A 74 -1.73 9.29 4.91
CA ALA A 74 -1.40 9.96 3.65
C ALA A 74 -0.41 11.12 3.86
N GLU A 75 -0.56 11.85 4.97
CA GLU A 75 0.40 12.88 5.38
C GLU A 75 1.76 12.30 5.76
N HIS A 76 1.80 11.11 6.37
CA HIS A 76 3.03 10.37 6.66
C HIS A 76 3.74 9.91 5.38
N VAL A 77 3.01 9.34 4.42
CA VAL A 77 3.54 8.93 3.09
C VAL A 77 4.20 10.10 2.36
N ARG A 78 3.68 11.33 2.50
CA ARG A 78 4.31 12.54 1.94
C ARG A 78 5.69 12.80 2.52
N LYS A 79 5.84 12.66 3.84
CA LYS A 79 7.10 12.91 4.55
C LYS A 79 8.14 11.85 4.20
N VAL A 80 7.74 10.58 4.20
CA VAL A 80 8.64 9.44 3.90
C VAL A 80 8.98 9.34 2.41
N GLY A 81 8.02 9.67 1.55
CA GLY A 81 8.09 9.35 0.12
C GLY A 81 8.83 10.35 -0.77
N ASN A 82 8.98 11.62 -0.35
CA ASN A 82 9.69 12.62 -1.15
C ASN A 82 11.22 12.43 -1.09
N ALA A 83 11.76 11.91 0.00
CA ALA A 83 13.20 11.64 0.15
C ALA A 83 13.70 10.43 -0.66
N GLY A 84 12.81 9.49 -1.01
CA GLY A 84 13.19 8.23 -1.68
C GLY A 84 13.19 8.25 -3.21
N ALA A 85 12.58 9.27 -3.84
CA ALA A 85 12.33 9.30 -5.28
C ALA A 85 12.76 10.59 -6.00
N HIS A 86 12.99 11.70 -5.28
CA HIS A 86 13.57 12.89 -5.89
C HIS A 86 15.10 12.78 -5.88
N GLN A 87 15.69 12.70 -7.07
CA GLN A 87 17.13 12.49 -7.29
C GLN A 87 17.97 13.77 -7.20
N GLU A 88 17.34 14.92 -6.91
CA GLU A 88 18.03 16.22 -6.92
C GLU A 88 18.82 16.48 -5.63
N THR A 89 18.45 15.82 -4.52
CA THR A 89 19.18 15.85 -3.24
C THR A 89 19.15 14.47 -2.57
N TRP A 90 20.30 13.99 -2.08
CA TRP A 90 20.38 12.74 -1.31
C TRP A 90 20.07 13.01 0.16
N GLU A 91 18.82 12.82 0.57
CA GLU A 91 18.41 12.86 1.98
C GLU A 91 18.33 11.45 2.56
N ALA A 92 19.07 11.18 3.63
CA ALA A 92 19.08 9.87 4.26
C ALA A 92 17.70 9.48 4.79
N ILE A 93 17.25 8.26 4.48
CA ILE A 93 16.00 7.70 5.01
C ILE A 93 16.33 6.80 6.20
N PRO A 94 15.88 7.14 7.43
CA PRO A 94 15.98 6.25 8.58
C PRO A 94 15.23 4.94 8.33
N LEU A 95 15.80 3.82 8.78
CA LEU A 95 15.18 2.48 8.65
C LEU A 95 13.76 2.44 9.22
N VAL A 96 13.50 3.14 10.33
CA VAL A 96 12.17 3.24 10.94
C VAL A 96 11.12 3.78 9.97
N GLN A 97 11.46 4.74 9.11
CA GLN A 97 10.51 5.27 8.13
C GLN A 97 10.16 4.22 7.05
N ALA A 98 11.11 3.37 6.67
CA ALA A 98 10.84 2.27 5.75
C ALA A 98 9.95 1.19 6.41
N GLN A 99 10.15 0.92 7.71
CA GLN A 99 9.33 -0.01 8.49
C GLN A 99 7.90 0.50 8.70
N GLU A 100 7.72 1.77 9.04
CA GLU A 100 6.40 2.41 9.13
C GLU A 100 5.64 2.32 7.80
N LEU A 101 6.34 2.55 6.68
CA LEU A 101 5.74 2.40 5.35
C LEU A 101 5.41 0.93 5.02
N GLN A 102 6.25 -0.02 5.44
CA GLN A 102 5.95 -1.46 5.32
C GLN A 102 4.64 -1.80 6.04
N GLU A 103 4.48 -1.36 7.28
CA GLU A 103 3.30 -1.62 8.10
C GLU A 103 2.04 -1.03 7.44
N LEU A 104 2.11 0.21 6.97
CA LEU A 104 1.02 0.85 6.24
C LEU A 104 0.58 0.02 5.02
N VAL A 105 1.53 -0.35 4.16
CA VAL A 105 1.21 -1.11 2.95
C VAL A 105 0.67 -2.49 3.29
N SER A 106 1.18 -3.13 4.33
CA SER A 106 0.65 -4.39 4.84
C SER A 106 -0.81 -4.26 5.29
N HIS A 107 -1.15 -3.19 6.03
CA HIS A 107 -2.52 -2.92 6.46
C HIS A 107 -3.46 -2.65 5.29
N LEU A 108 -3.00 -1.92 4.26
CA LEU A 108 -3.78 -1.69 3.04
C LEU A 108 -4.02 -2.98 2.25
N ILE A 109 -3.00 -3.84 2.14
CA ILE A 109 -3.14 -5.15 1.49
C ILE A 109 -4.15 -6.01 2.26
N GLU A 110 -4.05 -6.05 3.59
CA GLU A 110 -4.96 -6.84 4.41
C GLU A 110 -6.40 -6.33 4.31
N SER A 111 -6.62 -5.01 4.37
CA SER A 111 -7.97 -4.43 4.36
C SER A 111 -8.65 -4.46 3.00
N LEU A 112 -7.91 -4.22 1.90
CA LEU A 112 -8.48 -4.09 0.56
C LEU A 112 -8.55 -5.41 -0.23
N TYR A 113 -7.73 -6.40 0.14
CA TYR A 113 -7.62 -7.66 -0.62
C TYR A 113 -7.92 -8.87 0.25
N VAL A 114 -7.16 -9.03 1.34
CA VAL A 114 -7.17 -10.29 2.10
C VAL A 114 -8.46 -10.44 2.91
N GLN A 115 -8.88 -9.43 3.67
CA GLN A 115 -10.10 -9.48 4.47
C GLN A 115 -11.37 -9.65 3.60
N PRO A 116 -11.57 -8.88 2.51
CA PRO A 116 -12.71 -9.11 1.61
C PRO A 116 -12.73 -10.52 1.02
N ALA A 117 -11.57 -11.06 0.62
CA ALA A 117 -11.48 -12.42 0.09
C ALA A 117 -11.81 -13.49 1.14
N LYS A 118 -11.28 -13.35 2.37
CA LYS A 118 -11.60 -14.21 3.51
C LYS A 118 -13.11 -14.21 3.80
N LEU A 119 -13.73 -13.03 3.83
CA LEU A 119 -15.16 -12.88 4.08
C LEU A 119 -15.99 -13.54 2.98
N SER A 120 -15.64 -13.32 1.71
CA SER A 120 -16.32 -13.92 0.55
C SER A 120 -16.31 -15.45 0.63
N ARG A 121 -15.15 -16.06 0.93
CA ARG A 121 -15.03 -17.52 1.13
C ARG A 121 -15.87 -18.01 2.30
N ALA A 122 -15.88 -17.28 3.43
CA ALA A 122 -16.67 -17.66 4.60
C ALA A 122 -18.19 -17.64 4.32
N ILE A 123 -18.67 -16.65 3.57
CA ILE A 123 -20.08 -16.57 3.14
C ILE A 123 -20.41 -17.72 2.16
N ALA A 124 -19.53 -18.01 1.20
CA ALA A 124 -19.73 -19.09 0.24
C ALA A 124 -19.78 -20.47 0.91
N ALA A 125 -18.90 -20.72 1.88
CA ALA A 125 -18.88 -21.97 2.65
C ALA A 125 -20.20 -22.22 3.41
N LYS A 126 -20.79 -21.16 3.98
CA LYS A 126 -22.10 -21.25 4.68
C LYS A 126 -23.27 -21.58 3.74
N LYS A 127 -23.18 -21.22 2.45
CA LYS A 127 -24.23 -21.50 1.45
C LYS A 127 -24.20 -22.93 0.91
N ARG A 128 -23.14 -23.70 1.16
CA ARG A 128 -23.02 -25.07 0.67
C ARG A 128 -23.86 -25.99 1.58
N PRO A 129 -24.86 -26.73 1.06
CA PRO A 129 -25.65 -27.64 1.88
C PRO A 129 -24.75 -28.69 2.53
N LYS A 130 -25.05 -29.09 3.75
CA LYS A 130 -24.41 -30.26 4.38
C LYS A 130 -24.77 -31.50 3.54
N PRO A 131 -23.80 -32.40 3.24
CA PRO A 131 -24.09 -33.66 2.56
C PRO A 131 -25.08 -34.52 3.35
#